data_AF-A0A3P7MCQ1-F1
#
_entry.id   AF-A0A3P7MCQ1-F1
#
_cell.length_a   1.000
_cell.length_b   1.000
_cell.length_c   1.000
_cell.angle_alpha   90.00
_cell.angle_beta   90.00
_cell.angle_gamma   90.00
#
_symmetry.space_group_name_H-M   'P 1'
#
loop_
_entity.id
_entity.type
_entity.pdbx_description
1 polymer ?
#
loop_
_entity_poly.entity_id
_entity_poly.type
_entity_poly.pdbx_seq_one_letter_code
_entity_poly.pdbx_strand_id
1 'polypeptide(L)'
;MNWQETLVFPPEVPISATAHNLITLFCTDAEKRLGAVGGLEEIRKHPFFAGVDWKNIRERPAAIPVQIRSIDDTSNFDEFPNEDLSWRKYTYTTTHFYYAQESFCA
;
A
#
# COMPACT_ATOMS: atom_id res chain seq x y z
N MET A 1 22.30 -0.67 -0.35
CA MET A 1 21.51 0.21 0.55
C MET A 1 21.92 -0.15 1.98
N ASN A 2 22.49 0.79 2.76
CA ASN A 2 23.15 0.49 4.05
C ASN A 2 22.22 0.72 5.26
N TRP A 3 21.11 -0.01 5.30
CA TRP A 3 20.04 0.22 6.29
C TRP A 3 20.48 0.05 7.74
N GLN A 4 21.50 -0.77 8.00
CA GLN A 4 22.02 -1.03 9.35
C GLN A 4 22.63 0.23 9.99
N GLU A 5 23.20 1.12 9.18
CA GLU A 5 23.78 2.38 9.63
C GLU A 5 22.84 3.58 9.42
N THR A 6 21.90 3.48 8.47
CA THR A 6 21.06 4.62 8.07
C THR A 6 19.64 4.55 8.61
N LEU A 7 19.19 3.43 9.18
CA LEU A 7 17.91 3.35 9.88
C LEU A 7 18.06 3.92 11.29
N VAL A 8 17.80 5.23 11.40
CA VAL A 8 17.90 5.97 12.66
C VAL A 8 16.56 6.61 13.01
N PHE A 9 16.23 6.63 14.30
CA PHE A 9 15.07 7.33 14.83
C PHE A 9 15.52 8.66 15.41
N PRO A 10 15.03 9.80 14.89
CA PRO A 10 15.42 11.11 15.41
C PRO A 10 15.08 11.25 16.90
N PRO A 11 16.02 11.67 17.77
CA PRO A 11 15.81 11.70 19.23
C PRO A 11 14.73 12.70 19.68
N GLU A 12 14.43 13.71 18.86
CA GLU A 12 13.42 14.72 19.12
C GLU A 12 11.99 14.26 18.78
N VAL A 13 11.84 13.17 18.02
CA VAL A 13 10.53 12.65 17.61
C VAL A 13 10.09 11.56 18.59
N PRO A 14 8.97 11.74 19.32
CA PRO A 14 8.52 10.74 20.27
C PRO A 14 8.07 9.46 19.55
N ILE A 15 8.60 8.32 19.98
CA ILE A 15 8.23 7.00 19.49
C ILE A 15 8.16 6.01 20.66
N SER A 16 7.16 5.13 20.68
CA SER A 16 7.08 4.10 21.71
C SER A 16 8.15 3.03 21.50
N ALA A 17 8.62 2.42 22.59
CA ALA A 17 9.60 1.33 22.52
C ALA A 17 9.09 0.15 21.65
N THR A 18 7.78 -0.14 21.70
CA THR A 18 7.17 -1.20 20.89
C THR A 18 7.10 -0.84 19.41
N ALA A 19 6.87 0.43 19.04
CA ALA A 19 6.89 0.87 17.65
C ALA A 19 8.31 0.83 17.07
N HIS A 20 9.29 1.35 17.82
CA HIS A 20 10.70 1.29 17.45
C HIS A 20 11.14 -0.16 17.20
N ASN A 21 10.83 -1.07 18.13
CA ASN A 21 11.17 -2.48 17.99
C ASN A 21 10.49 -3.12 16.77
N LEU A 22 9.19 -2.86 16.54
CA LEU A 22 8.46 -3.38 15.39
C LEU A 22 9.10 -2.95 14.06
N ILE A 23 9.41 -1.66 13.91
CA ILE A 23 10.03 -1.12 12.69
C ILE A 23 11.39 -1.77 12.45
N THR A 24 12.21 -1.90 13.50
CA THR A 24 13.54 -2.54 13.40
C THR A 24 13.43 -4.01 12.97
N LEU A 25 12.43 -4.74 13.46
CA LEU A 25 12.20 -6.14 13.08
C LEU A 25 11.61 -6.31 11.67
N PHE A 26 10.97 -5.28 11.11
CA PHE A 26 10.54 -5.30 9.70
C PHE A 26 11.65 -4.87 8.74
N CYS A 27 12.40 -3.83 9.12
CA CYS A 27 13.49 -3.27 8.33
C CYS A 27 14.82 -3.97 8.65
N THR A 28 14.87 -5.28 8.45
CA THR A 28 16.05 -6.13 8.63
C THR A 28 16.24 -7.09 7.45
N ASP A 29 17.28 -7.92 7.53
CA ASP A 29 17.55 -9.00 6.57
C ASP A 29 16.30 -9.88 6.39
N ALA A 30 16.06 -10.38 5.17
CA ALA A 30 14.83 -11.10 4.84
C ALA A 30 14.60 -12.33 5.75
N GLU A 31 15.68 -13.03 6.11
CA GLU A 31 15.67 -14.23 6.93
C GLU A 31 15.40 -13.94 8.42
N LYS A 32 15.66 -12.71 8.87
CA LYS A 32 15.46 -12.25 10.26
C LYS A 32 14.18 -11.43 10.44
N ARG A 33 13.50 -11.10 9.34
CA ARG A 33 12.34 -10.23 9.35
C ARG A 33 11.22 -10.85 10.19
N LEU A 34 10.52 -10.03 10.98
CA LEU A 34 9.34 -10.45 11.71
C LEU A 34 8.35 -11.14 10.75
N GLY A 35 8.04 -12.41 11.03
CA GLY A 35 7.17 -13.24 10.20
C GLY A 35 7.90 -14.09 9.15
N ALA A 36 9.23 -14.07 9.08
CA ALA A 36 10.00 -14.93 8.17
C ALA A 36 9.88 -16.42 8.52
N VAL A 37 9.78 -16.75 9.82
CA VAL A 37 9.65 -18.15 10.28
C VAL A 37 8.21 -18.46 10.67
N GLY A 38 7.60 -17.62 11.52
CA GLY A 38 6.26 -17.85 12.06
C GLY A 38 5.12 -17.27 11.22
N GLY A 39 5.43 -16.64 10.08
CA GLY A 39 4.45 -15.99 9.23
C GLY A 39 3.67 -14.89 9.97
N LEU A 40 2.39 -14.78 9.63
CA LEU A 40 1.51 -13.76 10.18
C LEU A 40 1.31 -13.85 11.71
N GLU A 41 1.40 -15.05 12.29
CA GLU A 41 1.20 -15.23 13.73
C GLU A 41 2.30 -14.54 14.56
N GLU A 42 3.52 -14.47 14.04
CA GLU A 42 4.62 -13.76 14.68
C GLU A 42 4.33 -12.25 14.73
N ILE A 43 3.81 -11.71 13.63
CA ILE A 43 3.41 -10.30 13.52
C ILE A 43 2.27 -9.99 14.49
N ARG A 44 1.21 -10.82 14.49
CA ARG A 44 0.03 -10.62 15.34
C ARG A 44 0.34 -10.64 16.84
N LYS A 45 1.34 -11.41 17.26
CA LYS A 45 1.76 -11.56 18.66
C LYS A 45 2.71 -10.46 19.13
N HIS A 46 3.21 -9.62 18.24
CA HIS A 46 4.14 -8.56 18.61
C HIS A 46 3.45 -7.54 19.56
N PRO A 47 4.12 -7.09 20.65
CA PRO A 47 3.50 -6.22 21.67
C PRO A 47 2.91 -4.90 21.15
N PHE A 48 3.41 -4.39 20.02
CA PHE A 48 2.83 -3.21 19.35
C PHE A 48 1.35 -3.41 18.97
N PHE A 49 0.96 -4.64 18.62
CA PHE A 49 -0.42 -4.97 18.25
C PHE A 49 -1.25 -5.52 19.43
N ALA A 50 -0.77 -5.35 20.67
CA ALA A 50 -1.55 -5.72 21.84
C ALA A 50 -2.90 -4.98 21.85
N GLY A 51 -4.00 -5.73 22.01
CA GLY A 51 -5.36 -5.20 21.99
C GLY A 51 -6.00 -5.08 20.60
N VAL A 52 -5.26 -5.37 19.52
CA VAL A 52 -5.85 -5.44 18.18
C VAL A 52 -6.75 -6.68 18.07
N ASP A 53 -8.03 -6.45 17.83
CA ASP A 53 -8.96 -7.50 17.44
C ASP A 53 -8.85 -7.78 15.95
N TRP A 54 -7.95 -8.70 15.59
CA TRP A 54 -7.68 -9.08 14.21
C TRP A 54 -8.88 -9.69 13.49
N LYS A 55 -9.87 -10.22 14.21
CA LYS A 55 -11.06 -10.82 13.61
C LYS A 55 -12.07 -9.77 13.20
N ASN A 56 -12.20 -8.69 13.99
CA ASN A 56 -13.25 -7.70 13.82
C ASN A 56 -12.72 -6.28 13.49
N ILE A 57 -11.46 -6.15 13.07
CA ILE A 57 -10.81 -4.84 12.85
C ILE A 57 -11.53 -3.99 11.79
N ARG A 58 -12.20 -4.63 10.82
CA ARG A 58 -12.92 -3.93 9.73
C ARG A 58 -14.35 -3.57 10.11
N GLU A 59 -14.92 -4.28 11.07
CA GLU A 59 -16.28 -4.14 11.56
C GLU A 59 -16.36 -3.13 12.73
N ARG A 60 -15.22 -2.77 13.31
CA ARG A 60 -15.11 -1.73 14.34
C ARG A 60 -14.97 -0.33 13.73
N PRO A 61 -15.35 0.74 14.45
CA PRO A 61 -15.10 2.10 14.01
C PRO A 61 -13.62 2.32 13.68
N ALA A 62 -13.34 2.94 12.54
CA ALA A 62 -11.99 3.31 12.13
C ALA A 62 -11.39 4.32 13.12
N ALA A 63 -10.07 4.30 13.27
CA ALA A 63 -9.35 5.25 14.12
C ALA A 63 -9.55 6.71 13.66
N ILE A 64 -9.68 6.92 12.34
CA ILE A 64 -9.95 8.22 11.73
C ILE A 64 -11.16 8.04 10.81
N PRO A 65 -12.32 8.66 11.10
CA PRO A 65 -13.45 8.66 10.18
C PRO A 65 -13.15 9.56 8.99
N VAL A 66 -13.45 9.09 7.78
CA VAL A 66 -13.32 9.88 6.55
C VAL A 66 -14.48 10.89 6.50
N GLN A 67 -14.14 12.17 6.31
CA GLN A 67 -15.13 13.23 6.15
C GLN A 67 -15.47 13.39 4.67
N ILE A 68 -16.74 13.19 4.32
CA ILE A 68 -17.29 13.40 2.97
C ILE A 68 -18.65 14.09 3.07
N ARG A 69 -18.98 14.90 2.07
CA ARG A 69 -20.21 15.70 1.96
C ARG A 69 -21.23 15.07 1.01
N SER A 70 -20.77 14.24 0.07
CA SER A 70 -21.58 13.54 -0.92
C SER A 70 -20.86 12.27 -1.41
N ILE A 71 -21.56 11.46 -2.20
CA ILE A 71 -21.02 10.21 -2.77
C ILE A 71 -19.90 10.45 -3.80
N ASP A 72 -19.89 11.64 -4.40
CA ASP A 72 -18.94 12.12 -5.40
C ASP A 72 -17.95 13.15 -4.82
N ASP A 73 -17.84 13.25 -3.49
CA ASP A 73 -16.91 14.16 -2.83
C ASP A 73 -15.44 13.75 -3.07
N THR A 74 -14.71 14.58 -3.81
CA THR A 74 -13.28 14.39 -4.11
C THR A 74 -12.36 15.23 -3.22
N SER A 75 -12.86 15.86 -2.14
CA SER A 75 -12.07 16.79 -1.30
C SER A 75 -10.91 16.15 -0.54
N ASN A 76 -10.89 14.82 -0.41
CA ASN A 76 -9.76 14.07 0.15
C ASN A 76 -8.68 13.71 -0.90
N PHE A 77 -8.80 14.24 -2.14
CA PHE A 77 -7.85 14.07 -3.23
C PHE A 77 -7.34 15.44 -3.69
N ASP A 78 -6.11 15.48 -4.20
CA ASP A 78 -5.53 16.68 -4.80
C ASP A 78 -6.20 17.01 -6.15
N GLU A 79 -6.15 18.28 -6.55
CA GLU A 79 -6.55 18.71 -7.89
C GLU A 79 -5.38 18.61 -8.86
N PHE A 80 -5.65 18.08 -10.06
CA PHE A 80 -4.64 17.90 -11.11
C PHE A 80 -5.04 18.69 -12.38
N PRO A 81 -4.94 20.04 -12.37
CA PRO A 81 -5.45 20.88 -13.46
C PRO A 81 -4.65 20.78 -14.76
N ASN A 82 -3.42 20.24 -14.71
CA ASN A 82 -2.49 20.21 -15.85
C ASN A 82 -2.32 18.81 -16.46
N GLU A 83 -3.18 17.86 -16.13
CA GLU A 83 -3.12 16.52 -16.72
C GLU A 83 -3.79 16.49 -18.09
N ASP A 84 -3.04 15.98 -19.08
CA ASP A 84 -3.60 15.69 -20.40
C ASP A 84 -4.44 14.41 -20.30
N LEU A 85 -5.76 14.60 -20.17
CA LEU A 85 -6.75 13.52 -20.20
C LEU A 85 -6.96 12.94 -21.61
N SER A 86 -6.09 13.26 -22.57
CA SER A 86 -6.10 12.58 -23.86
C SER A 86 -5.85 11.08 -23.64
N TRP A 87 -6.94 10.32 -23.72
CA TRP A 87 -6.83 8.90 -23.97
C TRP A 87 -5.96 8.75 -25.22
N ARG A 88 -4.88 7.94 -25.13
CA ARG A 88 -4.06 7.64 -26.31
C ARG A 88 -4.99 7.21 -27.43
N LYS A 89 -5.18 8.09 -28.41
CA LYS A 89 -5.84 7.74 -29.66
C LYS A 89 -4.93 6.74 -30.34
N TYR A 90 -5.09 5.45 -30.02
CA TYR A 90 -4.65 4.40 -30.92
C TYR A 90 -5.39 4.65 -32.22
N THR A 91 -4.72 5.31 -33.15
CA THR A 91 -5.17 5.37 -34.52
C THR A 91 -5.14 3.94 -35.00
N TYR A 92 -6.30 3.29 -35.07
CA TYR A 92 -6.47 2.11 -35.90
C TYR A 92 -6.19 2.57 -37.32
N THR A 93 -4.92 2.51 -37.75
CA THR A 93 -4.62 2.51 -39.16
C THR A 93 -5.30 1.28 -39.73
N THR A 94 -6.09 1.49 -40.78
CA THR A 94 -6.90 0.51 -41.51
C THR A 94 -6.17 -0.79 -41.90
N THR A 95 -4.86 -0.89 -41.69
CA THR A 95 -4.06 -2.10 -41.88
C THR A 95 -4.34 -3.21 -40.85
N HIS A 96 -4.76 -2.90 -39.61
CA HIS A 96 -4.96 -3.94 -38.58
C HIS A 96 -6.30 -4.69 -38.67
N PHE A 97 -7.28 -4.21 -39.44
CA PHE A 97 -8.52 -4.96 -39.67
C PHE A 97 -8.32 -6.13 -40.65
N TYR A 98 -7.38 -6.01 -41.60
CA TYR A 98 -7.14 -7.08 -42.58
C TYR A 98 -6.44 -8.31 -41.97
N TYR A 99 -5.60 -8.15 -40.95
CA TYR A 99 -4.90 -9.29 -40.34
C TYR A 99 -5.73 -10.05 -39.29
N ALA A 100 -6.77 -9.44 -38.71
CA ALA A 100 -7.59 -10.11 -37.69
C ALA A 100 -8.68 -11.01 -38.29
N GLN A 101 -9.04 -10.82 -39.57
CA GLN A 101 -10.11 -11.59 -40.21
C GLN A 101 -9.61 -12.87 -40.91
N GLU A 102 -8.32 -12.94 -41.29
CA GLU A 102 -7.75 -14.14 -41.90
C GLU A 102 -7.31 -15.23 -40.90
N SER A 103 -7.22 -14.93 -39.60
CA SER A 103 -6.91 -15.94 -38.57
C SER A 103 -8.15 -16.66 -38.01
N PHE A 104 -9.36 -16.33 -38.48
CA PHE A 104 -10.60 -17.04 -38.12
C PHE A 104 -11.20 -17.87 -39.27
N CYS A 105 -10.55 -17.89 -40.43
CA CYS A 105 -10.84 -18.82 -41.52
C CYS A 105 -9.58 -19.67 -41.83
N ALA A 106 -9.20 -20.54 -40.89
CA ALA A 106 -8.41 -21.75 -41.13
C ALA A 106 -8.74 -22.78 -40.06
#